data_AF-A0A7W5F3V5-F1
#
_entry.id   AF-A0A7W5F3V5-F1
#
_cell.length_a   1.000
_cell.length_b   1.000
_cell.length_c   1.000
_cell.angle_alpha   90.00
_cell.angle_beta   90.00
_cell.angle_gamma   90.00
#
_symmetry.space_group_name_H-M   'P 1'
#
loop_
_entity.id
_entity.type
_entity.pdbx_description
1 polymer ?
#
loop_
_entity_poly.entity_id
_entity_poly.type
_entity_poly.pdbx_seq_one_letter_code
_entity_poly.pdbx_strand_id
1 'polypeptide(L)'
;MRDNLGFIDSLRETREPLVEIVLQPGTRTVVVQDPALIHQMLKALGPTLDKGRLYDKLGQLLGDSVVTATGRTHVRRRRQVQPAFAHTEISRYVDIMRAEVAATVDGWEPGQALDVREAMVGLSLDMLAKTVFAGSLDDAVFRRLRRDLSVVLNDVGVRIMLPDWAERLPLPFNRRFDRARAGVRATINTAVDELQASGHDTGDMLSMLLRAIDEETGEPLTGHQI
;
A
#
# COMPACT_ATOMS: atom_id res chain seq x y z
N MET A 1 -4.08 -22.73 7.01
CA MET A 1 -4.68 -23.28 5.77
C MET A 1 -3.53 -23.55 4.80
N ARG A 2 -3.42 -24.77 4.27
CA ARG A 2 -2.26 -25.19 3.45
C ARG A 2 -2.46 -24.92 1.94
N ASP A 3 -3.71 -24.83 1.50
CA ASP A 3 -4.08 -24.47 0.13
C ASP A 3 -5.28 -23.52 0.15
N ASN A 4 -4.99 -22.22 0.04
CA ASN A 4 -6.03 -21.18 0.07
C ASN A 4 -6.78 -21.11 -1.27
N LEU A 5 -6.08 -21.33 -2.38
CA LEU A 5 -6.67 -21.20 -3.72
C LEU A 5 -7.59 -22.37 -4.02
N GLY A 6 -7.16 -23.60 -3.71
CA GLY A 6 -8.01 -24.78 -3.83
C GLY A 6 -9.25 -24.70 -2.94
N PHE A 7 -9.15 -24.11 -1.74
CA PHE A 7 -10.32 -23.85 -0.92
C PHE A 7 -11.29 -22.87 -1.59
N ILE A 8 -10.82 -21.71 -2.05
CA ILE A 8 -11.69 -20.73 -2.74
C ILE A 8 -12.31 -21.33 -4.00
N ASP A 9 -11.58 -22.16 -4.73
CA ASP A 9 -12.11 -22.87 -5.90
C ASP A 9 -13.19 -23.88 -5.52
N SER A 10 -12.99 -24.65 -4.45
CA SER A 10 -14.00 -25.59 -3.93
C SER A 10 -15.31 -24.93 -3.55
N LEU A 11 -15.29 -23.65 -3.14
CA LEU A 11 -16.52 -22.91 -2.85
C LEU A 11 -17.40 -22.76 -4.10
N ARG A 12 -16.81 -22.74 -5.31
CA ARG A 12 -17.55 -22.65 -6.57
C ARG A 12 -18.35 -23.90 -6.89
N GLU A 13 -17.94 -25.05 -6.35
CA GLU A 13 -18.63 -26.32 -6.55
C GLU A 13 -20.02 -26.33 -5.92
N THR A 14 -20.26 -25.51 -4.90
CA THR A 14 -21.58 -25.36 -4.25
C THR A 14 -22.65 -24.84 -5.21
N ARG A 15 -22.26 -24.06 -6.23
CA ARG A 15 -23.16 -23.34 -7.15
C ARG A 15 -24.17 -22.42 -6.46
N GLU A 16 -23.96 -22.12 -5.18
CA GLU A 16 -24.79 -21.18 -4.45
C GLU A 16 -24.30 -19.74 -4.72
N PRO A 17 -25.22 -18.77 -4.87
CA PRO A 17 -24.84 -17.38 -5.15
C PRO A 17 -24.09 -16.73 -3.97
N LEU A 18 -24.32 -17.23 -2.75
CA LEU A 18 -23.75 -16.78 -1.49
C LEU A 18 -23.33 -18.00 -0.68
N VAL A 19 -22.07 -18.05 -0.25
CA VAL A 19 -21.54 -19.16 0.57
C VAL A 19 -21.01 -18.60 1.89
N GLU A 20 -21.51 -19.12 3.00
CA GLU A 20 -21.00 -18.75 4.32
C GLU A 20 -19.75 -19.55 4.69
N ILE A 21 -18.71 -18.85 5.13
CA ILE A 21 -17.46 -19.42 5.64
C ILE A 21 -17.08 -18.77 6.97
N VAL A 22 -16.22 -19.44 7.73
CA VAL A 22 -15.65 -18.91 8.97
C VAL A 22 -14.13 -18.78 8.79
N LEU A 23 -13.67 -17.55 8.53
CA LEU A 23 -12.23 -17.25 8.43
C LEU A 23 -11.57 -17.04 9.79
N GLN A 24 -12.29 -16.45 10.74
CA GLN A 24 -11.86 -16.25 12.12
C GLN A 24 -12.96 -16.73 13.07
N PRO A 25 -12.62 -17.40 14.19
CA PRO A 25 -13.60 -17.82 15.18
C PRO A 25 -14.50 -16.66 15.61
N GLY A 26 -15.82 -16.86 15.57
CA GLY A 26 -16.81 -15.85 15.94
C GLY A 26 -17.13 -14.80 14.87
N THR A 27 -16.53 -14.87 13.68
CA THR A 27 -16.81 -13.94 12.57
C THR A 27 -17.43 -14.69 11.38
N ARG A 28 -18.70 -14.40 11.08
CA ARG A 28 -19.38 -14.89 9.87
C ARG A 28 -18.84 -14.14 8.66
N THR A 29 -18.43 -14.86 7.62
CA THR A 29 -17.98 -14.29 6.35
C THR A 29 -18.82 -14.86 5.22
N VAL A 30 -19.40 -14.00 4.38
CA VAL A 30 -20.18 -14.44 3.21
C VAL A 30 -19.37 -14.19 1.95
N VAL A 31 -19.12 -15.25 1.19
CA VAL A 31 -18.48 -15.19 -0.12
C VAL A 31 -19.57 -15.03 -1.17
N VAL A 32 -19.50 -13.93 -1.93
CA VAL A 32 -20.45 -13.63 -3.02
C VAL A 32 -19.87 -14.14 -4.33
N GLN A 33 -20.58 -15.07 -4.97
CA GLN A 33 -20.14 -15.71 -6.22
C GLN A 33 -20.97 -15.30 -7.43
N ASP A 34 -22.21 -14.85 -7.22
CA ASP A 34 -23.08 -14.41 -8.30
C ASP A 34 -22.57 -13.10 -8.95
N PRO A 35 -22.33 -13.08 -10.28
CA PRO A 35 -21.81 -11.91 -10.96
C PRO A 35 -22.70 -10.66 -10.86
N ALA A 36 -24.03 -10.83 -10.82
CA ALA A 36 -24.95 -9.69 -10.71
C ALA A 36 -24.89 -9.07 -9.30
N LEU A 37 -24.80 -9.89 -8.26
CA LEU A 37 -24.57 -9.43 -6.89
C LEU A 37 -23.18 -8.78 -6.73
N ILE A 38 -22.13 -9.35 -7.31
CA ILE A 38 -20.79 -8.73 -7.33
C ILE A 38 -20.86 -7.36 -7.99
N HIS A 39 -21.52 -7.25 -9.15
CA HIS A 39 -21.69 -5.96 -9.81
C HIS A 39 -22.48 -4.97 -8.94
N GLN A 40 -23.58 -5.41 -8.34
CA GLN A 40 -24.39 -4.57 -7.45
C GLN A 40 -23.57 -4.07 -6.24
N MET A 41 -22.78 -4.94 -5.62
CA MET A 41 -21.89 -4.58 -4.52
C MET A 41 -20.82 -3.57 -4.94
N LEU A 42 -20.11 -3.84 -6.05
CA LEU A 42 -18.98 -3.01 -6.47
C LEU A 42 -19.40 -1.68 -7.09
N LYS A 43 -20.62 -1.58 -7.65
CA LYS A 43 -21.11 -0.37 -8.34
C LYS A 43 -22.19 0.36 -7.56
N ALA A 44 -23.32 -0.30 -7.30
CA ALA A 44 -24.51 0.36 -6.76
C ALA A 44 -24.37 0.64 -5.25
N LEU A 45 -23.73 -0.27 -4.51
CA LEU A 45 -23.55 -0.18 -3.07
C LEU A 45 -22.15 0.28 -2.66
N GLY A 46 -21.21 0.42 -3.59
CA GLY A 46 -19.81 0.75 -3.30
C GLY A 46 -19.61 1.98 -2.38
N PRO A 47 -20.35 3.09 -2.54
CA PRO A 47 -20.23 4.24 -1.65
C PRO A 47 -20.74 4.02 -0.22
N THR A 48 -21.61 3.03 0.00
CA THR A 48 -22.22 2.72 1.30
C THR A 48 -21.63 1.47 1.97
N LEU A 49 -20.95 0.62 1.20
CA LEU A 49 -20.24 -0.54 1.74
C LEU A 49 -18.88 -0.13 2.32
N ASP A 50 -18.66 -0.54 3.56
CA ASP A 50 -17.35 -0.44 4.19
C ASP A 50 -16.39 -1.48 3.56
N LYS A 51 -15.10 -1.14 3.52
CA LYS A 51 -14.03 -2.06 3.11
C LYS A 51 -13.84 -3.21 4.12
N GLY A 52 -14.37 -3.04 5.34
CA GLY A 52 -14.50 -4.04 6.38
C GLY A 52 -13.25 -4.17 7.26
N ARG A 53 -13.35 -5.09 8.22
CA ARG A 53 -12.38 -5.34 9.30
C ARG A 53 -10.93 -5.50 8.84
N LEU A 54 -10.71 -6.04 7.63
CA LEU A 54 -9.38 -6.20 7.05
C LEU A 54 -8.69 -4.83 6.84
N TYR A 55 -9.45 -3.85 6.35
CA TYR A 55 -8.98 -2.50 6.11
C TYR A 55 -8.93 -1.66 7.39
N ASP A 56 -9.84 -1.87 8.34
CA ASP A 56 -9.73 -1.27 9.68
C ASP A 56 -8.41 -1.64 10.35
N LYS A 57 -8.06 -2.92 10.26
CA LYS A 57 -6.82 -3.45 10.80
C LYS A 57 -5.60 -2.96 10.03
N LEU A 58 -5.71 -2.84 8.72
CA LEU A 58 -4.68 -2.16 7.91
C LEU A 58 -4.50 -0.70 8.34
N GLY A 59 -5.59 -0.01 8.72
CA GLY A 59 -5.56 1.34 9.29
C GLY A 59 -4.83 1.40 10.63
N GLN A 60 -5.07 0.45 11.53
CA GLN A 60 -4.33 0.35 12.80
C GLN A 60 -2.82 0.10 12.57
N LEU A 61 -2.50 -0.67 11.52
CA LEU A 61 -1.12 -1.01 11.19
C LEU A 61 -0.40 0.09 10.43
N LEU A 62 -1.01 0.75 9.45
CA LEU A 62 -0.33 1.68 8.53
C LEU A 62 -0.75 3.14 8.72
N GLY A 63 -1.78 3.41 9.53
CA GLY A 63 -2.34 4.73 9.76
C GLY A 63 -3.49 5.08 8.81
N ASP A 64 -3.95 6.32 8.93
CA ASP A 64 -5.05 6.87 8.16
C ASP A 64 -4.57 7.33 6.80
N SER A 65 -4.79 6.53 5.76
CA SER A 65 -4.37 6.84 4.38
C SER A 65 -5.56 6.80 3.42
N VAL A 66 -5.33 7.07 2.14
CA VAL A 66 -6.33 6.81 1.08
C VAL A 66 -6.70 5.32 1.00
N VAL A 67 -5.76 4.43 1.31
CA VAL A 67 -5.97 2.97 1.25
C VAL A 67 -6.96 2.53 2.32
N THR A 68 -6.84 3.07 3.54
CA THR A 68 -7.61 2.66 4.72
C THR A 68 -8.88 3.49 4.92
N ALA A 69 -9.00 4.65 4.29
CA ALA A 69 -10.24 5.44 4.30
C ALA A 69 -11.42 4.70 3.65
N THR A 70 -12.63 4.97 4.13
CA THR A 70 -13.90 4.40 3.63
C THR A 70 -14.90 5.50 3.24
N GLY A 71 -15.95 5.11 2.49
CA GLY A 71 -17.06 5.99 2.11
C GLY A 71 -16.64 7.33 1.49
N ARG A 72 -17.23 8.42 1.99
CA ARG A 72 -16.97 9.79 1.50
C ARG A 72 -15.53 10.25 1.75
N THR A 73 -14.91 9.86 2.87
CA THR A 73 -13.52 10.21 3.19
C THR A 73 -12.56 9.60 2.17
N HIS A 74 -12.81 8.36 1.74
CA HIS A 74 -12.05 7.74 0.66
C HIS A 74 -12.18 8.51 -0.66
N VAL A 75 -13.41 8.89 -1.04
CA VAL A 75 -13.65 9.66 -2.28
C VAL A 75 -12.87 10.97 -2.27
N ARG A 76 -12.91 11.70 -1.15
CA ARG A 76 -12.19 12.96 -0.96
C ARG A 76 -10.67 12.78 -1.05
N ARG A 77 -10.08 11.89 -0.23
CA ARG A 77 -8.63 11.60 -0.26
C ARG A 77 -8.18 11.10 -1.63
N ARG A 78 -8.98 10.28 -2.31
CA ARG A 78 -8.65 9.80 -3.65
C ARG A 78 -8.62 10.93 -4.67
N ARG A 79 -9.52 11.92 -4.58
CA ARG A 79 -9.48 13.12 -5.44
C ARG A 79 -8.23 13.95 -5.18
N GLN A 80 -7.87 14.15 -3.91
CA GLN A 80 -6.63 14.86 -3.54
C GLN A 80 -5.37 14.21 -4.12
N VAL A 81 -5.32 12.88 -4.11
CA VAL A 81 -4.16 12.10 -4.59
C VAL A 81 -4.14 11.97 -6.13
N GLN A 82 -5.30 12.05 -6.80
CA GLN A 82 -5.43 11.81 -8.24
C GLN A 82 -4.48 12.63 -9.14
N PRO A 83 -4.21 13.93 -8.89
CA PRO A 83 -3.32 14.73 -9.71
C PRO A 83 -1.90 14.15 -9.83
N ALA A 84 -1.38 13.51 -8.77
CA ALA A 84 -0.11 12.80 -8.81
C ALA A 84 -0.10 11.61 -9.78
N PHE A 85 -1.28 11.15 -10.20
CA PHE A 85 -1.46 10.07 -11.17
C PHE A 85 -2.03 10.59 -12.51
N ALA A 86 -1.88 11.89 -12.80
CA ALA A 86 -2.21 12.43 -14.11
C ALA A 86 -1.31 11.83 -15.20
N HIS A 87 -1.79 11.78 -16.44
CA HIS A 87 -1.06 11.18 -17.57
C HIS A 87 0.34 11.79 -17.78
N THR A 88 0.48 13.10 -17.55
CA THR A 88 1.77 13.81 -17.63
C THR A 88 2.75 13.32 -16.57
N GLU A 89 2.30 13.12 -15.33
CA GLU A 89 3.13 12.60 -14.25
C GLU A 89 3.52 11.14 -14.48
N ILE A 90 2.57 10.30 -14.90
CA ILE A 90 2.85 8.90 -15.24
C ILE A 90 3.95 8.82 -16.30
N SER A 91 3.90 9.69 -17.32
CA SER A 91 4.93 9.72 -18.37
C SER A 91 6.32 10.00 -17.80
N ARG A 92 6.43 10.94 -16.85
CA ARG A 92 7.69 11.23 -16.15
C ARG A 92 8.16 10.06 -15.27
N TYR A 93 7.23 9.39 -14.59
CA TYR A 93 7.56 8.23 -13.76
C TYR A 93 8.06 7.06 -14.60
N VAL A 94 7.54 6.88 -15.82
CA VAL A 94 8.01 5.85 -16.76
C VAL A 94 9.48 6.03 -17.10
N ASP A 95 9.98 7.26 -17.21
CA ASP A 95 11.40 7.51 -17.46
C ASP A 95 12.27 7.08 -16.28
N ILE A 96 11.82 7.37 -15.05
CA ILE A 96 12.47 6.89 -13.81
C ILE A 96 12.46 5.36 -13.77
N MET A 97 11.29 4.74 -14.03
CA MET A 97 11.16 3.28 -14.05
C MET A 97 12.08 2.65 -15.10
N ARG A 98 12.17 3.23 -16.30
CA ARG A 98 13.06 2.74 -17.36
C ARG A 98 14.52 2.75 -16.91
N ALA A 99 14.97 3.84 -16.28
CA ALA A 99 16.33 3.93 -15.76
C ALA A 99 16.61 2.85 -14.71
N GLU A 100 15.67 2.58 -13.80
CA GLU A 100 15.82 1.52 -12.80
C GLU A 100 15.83 0.12 -13.40
N VAL A 101 14.97 -0.14 -14.40
CA VAL A 101 15.01 -1.43 -15.13
C VAL A 101 16.36 -1.61 -15.79
N ALA A 102 16.86 -0.61 -16.51
CA ALA A 102 18.14 -0.70 -17.21
C ALA A 102 19.29 -0.96 -16.23
N ALA A 103 19.40 -0.16 -15.17
CA ALA A 103 20.44 -0.33 -14.15
C ALA A 103 20.39 -1.70 -13.46
N THR A 104 19.18 -2.23 -13.23
CA THR A 104 18.99 -3.55 -12.61
C THR A 104 19.43 -4.67 -13.56
N VAL A 105 19.02 -4.60 -14.82
CA VAL A 105 19.32 -5.62 -15.84
C VAL A 105 20.80 -5.59 -16.25
N ASP A 106 21.44 -4.42 -16.25
CA ASP A 106 22.88 -4.28 -16.51
C ASP A 106 23.74 -5.02 -15.47
N GLY A 107 23.19 -5.27 -14.28
CA GLY A 107 23.83 -6.08 -13.25
C GLY A 107 23.62 -7.59 -13.40
N TRP A 108 22.88 -8.05 -14.41
CA TRP A 108 22.61 -9.48 -14.62
C TRP A 108 23.56 -10.09 -15.64
N GLU A 109 24.03 -11.30 -15.35
CA GLU A 109 24.92 -12.05 -16.24
C GLU A 109 24.17 -13.15 -17.01
N PRO A 110 24.56 -13.45 -18.27
CA PRO A 110 24.00 -14.58 -19.01
C PRO A 110 24.15 -15.91 -18.25
N GLY A 111 23.03 -16.62 -18.06
CA GLY A 111 23.00 -17.89 -17.33
C GLY A 111 22.87 -17.76 -15.80
N GLN A 112 22.81 -16.54 -15.27
CA GLN A 112 22.57 -16.30 -13.85
C GLN A 112 21.18 -16.80 -13.43
N ALA A 113 21.15 -17.63 -12.38
CA ALA A 113 19.90 -18.00 -11.71
C ALA A 113 19.46 -16.84 -10.79
N LEU A 114 18.19 -16.44 -10.92
CA LEU A 114 17.61 -15.33 -10.17
C LEU A 114 16.34 -15.80 -9.46
N ASP A 115 16.17 -15.39 -8.20
CA ASP A 115 14.83 -15.38 -7.60
C ASP A 115 14.05 -14.21 -8.20
N VAL A 116 13.15 -14.54 -9.15
CA VAL A 116 12.34 -13.54 -9.85
C VAL A 116 11.46 -12.76 -8.88
N ARG A 117 10.96 -13.39 -7.81
CA ARG A 117 10.13 -12.69 -6.82
C ARG A 117 10.96 -11.66 -6.07
N GLU A 118 12.15 -12.04 -5.59
CA GLU A 118 13.03 -11.12 -4.88
C GLU A 118 13.49 -9.96 -5.79
N ALA A 119 13.86 -10.27 -7.03
CA ALA A 119 14.26 -9.28 -8.02
C ALA A 119 13.14 -8.27 -8.33
N MET A 120 11.91 -8.76 -8.57
CA MET A 120 10.76 -7.89 -8.87
C MET A 120 10.33 -7.05 -7.67
N VAL A 121 10.37 -7.60 -6.45
CA VAL A 121 10.09 -6.84 -5.22
C VAL A 121 11.13 -5.74 -5.03
N GLY A 122 12.41 -6.06 -5.20
CA GLY A 122 13.49 -5.09 -5.12
C GLY A 122 13.31 -3.95 -6.12
N LEU A 123 13.14 -4.29 -7.40
CA LEU A 123 12.94 -3.33 -8.48
C LEU A 123 11.72 -2.41 -8.22
N SER A 124 10.61 -2.99 -7.78
CA SER A 124 9.38 -2.23 -7.48
C SER A 124 9.56 -1.26 -6.33
N LEU A 125 10.31 -1.65 -5.29
CA LEU A 125 10.63 -0.78 -4.15
C LEU A 125 11.56 0.37 -4.55
N ASP A 126 12.54 0.10 -5.40
CA ASP A 126 13.48 1.12 -5.87
C ASP A 126 12.77 2.17 -6.73
N MET A 127 11.92 1.71 -7.67
CA MET A 127 11.04 2.58 -8.45
C MET A 127 10.12 3.40 -7.56
N LEU A 128 9.43 2.77 -6.61
CA LEU A 128 8.52 3.47 -5.70
C LEU A 128 9.24 4.59 -4.94
N ALA A 129 10.37 4.27 -4.30
CA ALA A 129 11.12 5.23 -3.52
C ALA A 129 11.68 6.37 -4.40
N LYS A 130 12.19 6.08 -5.60
CA LYS A 130 12.68 7.12 -6.52
C LYS A 130 11.56 7.97 -7.10
N THR A 131 10.38 7.41 -7.38
CA THR A 131 9.23 8.18 -7.85
C THR A 131 8.66 9.09 -6.75
N VAL A 132 8.55 8.57 -5.53
CA VAL A 132 8.00 9.34 -4.39
C VAL A 132 8.91 10.49 -4.01
N PHE A 133 10.21 10.22 -3.89
CA PHE A 133 11.17 11.16 -3.32
C PHE A 133 12.07 11.85 -4.36
N ALA A 134 12.00 11.49 -5.64
CA ALA A 134 12.78 12.06 -6.75
C ALA A 134 14.29 12.24 -6.47
N GLY A 135 14.89 11.36 -5.66
CA GLY A 135 16.30 11.45 -5.29
C GLY A 135 16.63 12.51 -4.24
N SER A 136 15.63 13.07 -3.54
CA SER A 136 15.83 13.94 -2.37
C SER A 136 16.43 13.21 -1.17
N LEU A 137 16.32 11.88 -1.13
CA LEU A 137 16.93 11.06 -0.11
C LEU A 137 18.38 10.76 -0.45
N ASP A 138 19.27 10.90 0.53
CA ASP A 138 20.61 10.35 0.41
C ASP A 138 20.59 8.81 0.29
N ASP A 139 21.67 8.27 -0.25
CA ASP A 139 21.86 6.84 -0.48
C ASP A 139 21.64 5.95 0.77
N ALA A 140 22.03 6.44 1.95
CA ALA A 140 21.92 5.68 3.18
C ALA A 140 20.46 5.63 3.66
N VAL A 141 19.75 6.76 3.59
CA VAL A 141 18.32 6.89 3.90
C VAL A 141 17.50 6.09 2.91
N PHE A 142 17.83 6.15 1.62
CA PHE A 142 17.17 5.35 0.57
C PHE A 142 17.27 3.84 0.85
N ARG A 143 18.48 3.32 1.11
CA ARG A 143 18.68 1.89 1.42
C ARG A 143 17.93 1.46 2.68
N ARG A 144 17.90 2.33 3.71
CA ARG A 144 17.15 2.07 4.94
C ARG A 144 15.65 2.01 4.66
N LEU A 145 15.11 2.99 3.94
CA LEU A 145 13.69 3.03 3.56
C LEU A 145 13.29 1.79 2.76
N ARG A 146 14.09 1.41 1.75
CA ARG A 146 13.88 0.19 0.95
C ARG A 146 13.78 -1.05 1.83
N ARG A 147 14.71 -1.22 2.76
CA ARG A 147 14.71 -2.38 3.69
C ARG A 147 13.47 -2.38 4.57
N ASP A 148 13.12 -1.23 5.14
CA ASP A 148 12.02 -1.10 6.07
C ASP A 148 10.66 -1.28 5.34
N LEU A 149 10.50 -0.77 4.11
CA LEU A 149 9.34 -1.03 3.24
C LEU A 149 9.20 -2.50 2.86
N SER A 150 10.31 -3.18 2.52
CA SER A 150 10.30 -4.62 2.22
C SER A 150 9.75 -5.43 3.38
N VAL A 151 10.15 -5.11 4.62
CA VAL A 151 9.60 -5.77 5.82
C VAL A 151 8.10 -5.49 5.94
N VAL A 152 7.68 -4.23 5.83
CA VAL A 152 6.26 -3.85 5.99
C VAL A 152 5.40 -4.56 4.94
N LEU A 153 5.75 -4.50 3.66
CA LEU A 153 4.92 -5.06 2.58
C LEU A 153 4.86 -6.59 2.59
N ASN A 154 5.94 -7.27 2.95
CA ASN A 154 5.94 -8.74 3.03
C ASN A 154 5.16 -9.24 4.26
N ASP A 155 5.25 -8.55 5.39
CA ASP A 155 4.73 -9.03 6.67
C ASP A 155 3.29 -8.55 6.96
N VAL A 156 2.82 -7.48 6.30
CA VAL A 156 1.50 -6.88 6.58
C VAL A 156 0.37 -7.87 6.32
N GLY A 157 0.42 -8.66 5.25
CA GLY A 157 -0.62 -9.64 4.93
C GLY A 157 -0.80 -10.70 6.02
N VAL A 158 0.30 -11.19 6.58
CA VAL A 158 0.28 -12.14 7.71
C VAL A 158 -0.31 -11.46 8.94
N ARG A 159 0.14 -10.24 9.25
CA ARG A 159 -0.37 -9.50 10.41
C ARG A 159 -1.86 -9.30 10.35
N ILE A 160 -2.41 -8.83 9.23
CA ILE A 160 -3.85 -8.58 9.14
C ILE A 160 -4.67 -9.86 9.47
N MET A 161 -4.16 -11.05 9.14
CA MET A 161 -4.84 -12.31 9.45
C MET A 161 -4.74 -12.76 10.92
N LEU A 162 -3.79 -12.24 11.70
CA LEU A 162 -3.62 -12.60 13.11
C LEU A 162 -4.74 -12.04 14.01
N PRO A 163 -4.99 -12.60 15.20
CA PRO A 163 -5.81 -11.94 16.21
C PRO A 163 -5.13 -10.69 16.78
N ASP A 164 -5.91 -9.68 17.16
CA ASP A 164 -5.38 -8.37 17.63
C ASP A 164 -4.47 -8.50 18.86
N TRP A 165 -4.68 -9.51 19.71
CA TRP A 165 -3.83 -9.77 20.87
C TRP A 165 -2.45 -10.33 20.48
N ALA A 166 -2.35 -11.07 19.38
CA ALA A 166 -1.11 -11.71 18.95
C ALA A 166 -0.08 -10.68 18.46
N GLU A 167 -0.54 -9.55 17.94
CA GLU A 167 0.30 -8.44 17.50
C GLU A 167 0.92 -7.67 18.68
N ARG A 168 0.26 -7.69 19.85
CA ARG A 168 0.74 -7.02 21.07
C ARG A 168 1.83 -7.81 21.81
N LEU A 169 2.05 -9.06 21.43
CA LEU A 169 3.08 -9.88 22.05
C LEU A 169 4.47 -9.38 21.63
N PRO A 170 5.46 -9.31 22.55
CA PRO A 170 6.80 -8.80 22.27
C PRO A 170 7.67 -9.79 21.49
N LEU A 171 7.09 -10.45 20.48
CA LEU A 171 7.76 -11.41 19.62
C LEU A 171 8.79 -10.70 18.72
N PRO A 172 9.93 -11.35 18.39
CA PRO A 172 10.93 -10.76 17.50
C PRO A 172 10.36 -10.30 16.16
N PHE A 173 9.42 -11.09 15.60
CA PHE A 173 8.69 -10.75 14.37
C PHE A 173 7.89 -9.45 14.52
N ASN A 174 7.13 -9.30 15.62
CA ASN A 174 6.34 -8.10 15.87
C ASN A 174 7.22 -6.86 16.02
N ARG A 175 8.28 -6.98 16.83
CA ARG A 175 9.26 -5.91 17.04
C ARG A 175 9.94 -5.49 15.75
N ARG A 176 10.26 -6.43 14.85
CA ARG A 176 10.85 -6.15 13.54
C ARG A 176 9.90 -5.30 12.70
N PHE A 177 8.63 -5.72 12.58
CA PHE A 177 7.62 -4.98 11.84
C PHE A 177 7.40 -3.57 12.41
N ASP A 178 7.21 -3.46 13.73
CA ASP A 178 6.92 -2.17 14.36
C ASP A 178 8.08 -1.19 14.20
N ARG A 179 9.33 -1.69 14.27
CA ARG A 179 10.53 -0.89 14.04
C ARG A 179 10.65 -0.47 12.56
N ALA A 180 10.38 -1.37 11.62
CA ALA A 180 10.38 -1.05 10.20
C ALA A 180 9.30 0.00 9.86
N ARG A 181 8.08 -0.18 10.37
CA ARG A 181 6.99 0.79 10.25
C ARG A 181 7.39 2.17 10.78
N ALA A 182 7.95 2.22 11.98
CA ALA A 182 8.41 3.47 12.58
C ALA A 182 9.54 4.12 11.76
N GLY A 183 10.42 3.31 11.17
CA GLY A 183 11.47 3.76 10.24
C GLY A 183 10.91 4.42 9.00
N VAL A 184 9.98 3.75 8.30
CA VAL A 184 9.29 4.30 7.11
C VAL A 184 8.60 5.63 7.45
N ARG A 185 7.83 5.66 8.55
CA ARG A 185 7.14 6.88 8.99
C ARG A 185 8.12 8.02 9.29
N ALA A 186 9.22 7.73 9.98
CA ALA A 186 10.21 8.74 10.29
C ALA A 186 10.83 9.33 9.01
N THR A 187 11.16 8.49 8.02
CA THR A 187 11.68 8.97 6.73
C THR A 187 10.68 9.85 5.99
N ILE A 188 9.40 9.45 5.93
CA ILE A 188 8.35 10.27 5.30
C ILE A 188 8.21 11.61 6.02
N ASN A 189 8.11 11.61 7.35
CA ASN A 189 7.97 12.84 8.14
C ASN A 189 9.15 13.78 7.94
N THR A 190 10.38 13.27 7.98
CA THR A 190 11.58 14.09 7.72
C THR A 190 11.54 14.71 6.33
N ALA A 191 11.21 13.95 5.29
CA ALA A 191 11.10 14.47 3.94
C ALA A 191 9.99 15.53 3.80
N VAL A 192 8.85 15.33 4.48
CA VAL A 192 7.77 16.32 4.55
C VAL A 192 8.23 17.60 5.23
N ASP A 193 8.88 17.50 6.40
CA ASP A 193 9.35 18.64 7.18
C ASP A 193 10.40 19.45 6.39
N GLU A 194 11.35 18.77 5.73
CA GLU A 194 12.38 19.39 4.89
C GLU A 194 11.77 20.12 3.70
N LEU A 195 10.79 19.51 3.03
CA LEU A 195 10.14 20.09 1.88
C LEU A 195 9.29 21.31 2.27
N GLN A 196 8.55 21.23 3.38
CA GLN A 196 7.79 22.36 3.94
C GLN A 196 8.71 23.51 4.36
N ALA A 197 9.85 23.22 4.98
CA ALA A 197 10.83 24.24 5.37
C ALA A 197 11.52 24.88 4.16
N SER A 198 11.77 24.11 3.10
CA SER A 198 12.40 24.63 1.87
C SER A 198 11.48 25.58 1.10
N GLY A 199 10.17 25.38 1.15
CA GLY A 199 9.18 26.14 0.37
C GLY A 199 9.28 25.94 -1.15
N HIS A 200 10.16 25.06 -1.63
CA HIS A 200 10.41 24.83 -3.05
C HIS A 200 9.54 23.70 -3.60
N ASP A 201 9.20 23.79 -4.89
CA ASP A 201 8.66 22.65 -5.62
C ASP A 201 9.82 21.75 -6.08
N THR A 202 9.95 20.57 -5.49
CA THR A 202 10.84 19.54 -6.03
C THR A 202 10.26 18.86 -7.27
N GLY A 203 8.98 19.13 -7.56
CA GLY A 203 8.25 18.55 -8.68
C GLY A 203 8.11 17.04 -8.55
N ASP A 204 8.15 16.47 -7.36
CA ASP A 204 8.04 15.03 -7.12
C ASP A 204 6.65 14.64 -6.62
N MET A 205 6.37 13.34 -6.51
CA MET A 205 5.04 12.92 -6.06
C MET A 205 4.75 13.42 -4.64
N LEU A 206 5.74 13.46 -3.75
CA LEU A 206 5.57 13.95 -2.38
C LEU A 206 5.21 15.45 -2.36
N SER A 207 5.85 16.29 -3.19
CA SER A 207 5.54 17.71 -3.31
C SER A 207 4.15 17.96 -3.87
N MET A 208 3.72 17.15 -4.83
CA MET A 208 2.34 17.18 -5.34
C MET A 208 1.32 16.80 -4.27
N LEU A 209 1.61 15.76 -3.48
CA LEU A 209 0.72 15.30 -2.40
C LEU A 209 0.61 16.32 -1.26
N LEU A 210 1.70 16.99 -0.88
CA LEU A 210 1.68 18.04 0.14
C LEU A 210 0.87 19.27 -0.27
N ARG A 211 0.79 19.53 -1.58
CA ARG A 211 0.01 20.63 -2.15
C ARG A 211 -1.43 20.24 -2.46
N ALA A 212 -1.78 18.96 -2.31
CA ALA A 212 -3.14 18.51 -2.52
C ALA A 212 -4.06 19.09 -1.45
N ILE A 213 -4.95 19.96 -1.87
CA ILE A 213 -5.97 20.58 -1.01
C ILE A 213 -7.29 19.85 -1.22
N ASP A 214 -8.01 19.60 -0.14
CA ASP A 214 -9.37 19.11 -0.22
C ASP A 214 -10.30 20.19 -0.77
N GLU A 215 -10.96 19.93 -1.89
CA GLU A 215 -11.86 20.90 -2.51
C GLU A 215 -13.11 21.23 -1.65
N GLU A 216 -13.52 20.33 -0.75
CA GLU A 216 -14.70 20.52 0.11
C GLU A 216 -14.35 21.25 1.42
N THR A 217 -13.20 20.96 2.06
CA THR A 217 -12.81 21.57 3.35
C THR A 217 -11.72 22.63 3.24
N GLY A 218 -11.02 22.73 2.11
CA GLY A 218 -9.87 23.63 1.94
C GLY A 218 -8.63 23.23 2.72
N GLU A 219 -8.61 22.03 3.32
CA GLU A 219 -7.50 21.55 4.15
C GLU A 219 -6.49 20.72 3.34
N PRO A 220 -5.18 20.88 3.59
CA PRO A 220 -4.15 20.02 3.00
C PRO A 220 -4.12 18.63 3.66
N LEU A 221 -3.48 17.67 3.01
CA LEU A 221 -3.13 16.41 3.65
C LEU A 221 -2.13 16.65 4.80
N THR A 222 -2.37 16.03 5.95
CA THR A 222 -1.39 16.02 7.04
C THR A 222 -0.28 15.02 6.76
N GLY A 223 0.91 15.17 7.34
CA GLY A 223 2.01 14.20 7.19
C GLY A 223 1.66 12.78 7.69
N HIS A 224 0.62 12.65 8.53
CA HIS A 224 0.10 11.34 8.93
C HIS A 224 -0.80 10.69 7.85
N GLN A 225 -1.37 11.50 6.96
CA GLN A 225 -2.29 11.10 5.89
C GLN A 225 -1.60 10.83 4.55
N ILE A 226 -0.40 11.38 4.38
CA ILE A 226 0.57 11.08 3.31
C ILE A 226 1.27 9.76 3.65
#